data_AF-A0AAW2J830-F1
#
_entry.id   AF-A0AAW2J830-F1
#
_cell.length_a   1.000
_cell.length_b   1.000
_cell.length_c   1.000
_cell.angle_alpha   90.00
_cell.angle_beta   90.00
_cell.angle_gamma   90.00
#
_symmetry.space_group_name_H-M   'P 1'
#
loop_
_entity.id
_entity.type
_entity.pdbx_description
1 polymer ?
#
loop_
_entity_poly.entity_id
_entity_poly.type
_entity_poly.pdbx_seq_one_letter_code
_entity_poly.pdbx_strand_id
1 'polypeptide(L)'
;MECLQKFKDVFGLAVSTAKSNIFTTGIHNDTLDETLAMIEFARGHMPVRYLGIPLAAQRLSVTDYSPLVDQIVGCIRKWRAKSLSFAGRLELTRSVIQGVECFWL
;
A
#
# COMPACT_ATOMS: atom_id res chain seq x y z
N MET A 1 -15.48 -17.13 9.65
CA MET A 1 -16.29 -15.92 9.36
C MET A 1 -17.18 -15.46 10.51
N GLU A 2 -17.47 -16.31 11.50
CA GLU A 2 -18.36 -15.99 12.64
C GLU A 2 -17.99 -14.68 13.38
N CYS A 3 -16.70 -14.42 13.59
CA CYS A 3 -16.26 -13.18 14.25
C CYS A 3 -16.62 -11.91 13.48
N LEU A 4 -16.52 -11.91 12.15
CA LEU A 4 -16.89 -10.76 11.32
C LEU A 4 -18.40 -10.55 11.29
N GLN A 5 -19.17 -11.64 11.35
CA GLN A 5 -20.63 -11.56 11.47
C GLN A 5 -21.03 -10.96 12.81
N LYS A 6 -20.45 -11.42 13.93
CA LYS A 6 -20.66 -10.82 15.26
C LYS A 6 -20.28 -9.35 15.28
N PHE A 7 -19.16 -8.96 14.67
CA PHE A 7 -18.77 -7.55 14.54
C PHE A 7 -19.82 -6.74 13.78
N LYS A 8 -20.34 -7.26 12.67
CA LYS A 8 -21.41 -6.63 11.91
C LYS A 8 -22.69 -6.47 12.74
N ASP A 9 -23.07 -7.49 13.50
CA ASP A 9 -24.29 -7.47 14.30
C ASP A 9 -24.21 -6.46 15.45
N VAL A 10 -23.03 -6.31 16.06
CA VAL A 10 -22.80 -5.36 17.17
C VAL A 10 -22.64 -3.92 16.67
N PHE A 11 -21.88 -3.71 15.59
CA PHE A 11 -21.49 -2.35 15.14
C PHE A 11 -22.23 -1.87 13.90
N GLY A 12 -23.04 -2.70 13.25
CA GLY A 12 -23.71 -2.38 12.00
C GLY A 12 -22.78 -2.25 10.78
N LEU A 13 -21.51 -2.63 10.92
CA LEU A 13 -20.48 -2.48 9.89
C LEU A 13 -20.11 -3.83 9.27
N ALA A 14 -20.24 -3.95 7.95
CA ALA A 14 -19.91 -5.16 7.22
C ALA A 14 -18.62 -5.01 6.40
N VAL A 15 -17.81 -6.07 6.35
CA VAL A 15 -16.65 -6.14 5.46
C VAL A 15 -17.11 -6.30 4.01
N SER A 16 -16.54 -5.53 3.10
CA SER A 16 -16.79 -5.66 1.67
C SER A 16 -15.91 -6.75 1.08
N THR A 17 -16.50 -7.88 0.70
CA THR A 17 -15.78 -8.99 0.04
C THR A 17 -15.18 -8.58 -1.31
N ALA A 18 -15.83 -7.66 -2.03
CA ALA A 18 -15.32 -7.13 -3.30
C ALA A 18 -14.07 -6.24 -3.17
N LYS A 19 -13.82 -5.66 -1.99
CA LYS A 19 -12.67 -4.79 -1.71
C LYS A 19 -11.60 -5.45 -0.85
N SER A 20 -11.87 -6.65 -0.35
CA SER A 20 -11.02 -7.36 0.62
C SER A 20 -10.44 -8.60 -0.02
N ASN A 21 -9.13 -8.76 0.13
CA ASN A 21 -8.39 -9.90 -0.40
C ASN A 21 -7.60 -10.57 0.73
N ILE A 22 -7.36 -11.86 0.58
CA ILE A 22 -6.43 -12.62 1.42
C ILE A 22 -5.09 -12.71 0.74
N PHE A 23 -4.04 -12.40 1.49
CA PHE A 23 -2.66 -12.58 1.05
C PHE A 23 -2.00 -13.63 1.92
N THR A 24 -1.38 -14.63 1.29
CA THR A 24 -0.67 -15.71 1.96
C THR A 24 0.79 -15.74 1.50
N THR A 25 1.67 -16.22 2.38
CA THR A 25 3.10 -16.41 2.11
C THR A 25 3.57 -17.65 2.86
N GLY A 26 4.43 -18.46 2.24
CA GLY A 26 5.03 -19.64 2.88
C GLY A 26 4.09 -20.83 3.10
N ILE A 27 2.93 -20.89 2.44
CA ILE A 27 1.98 -22.02 2.54
C ILE A 27 2.05 -22.86 1.25
N HIS A 28 2.08 -24.19 1.40
CA HIS A 28 1.99 -25.13 0.28
C HIS A 28 0.60 -25.09 -0.38
N ASN A 29 0.53 -25.38 -1.69
CA ASN A 29 -0.69 -25.19 -2.49
C ASN A 29 -1.91 -25.94 -1.94
N ASP A 30 -1.76 -27.19 -1.49
CA ASP A 30 -2.89 -28.00 -1.03
C ASP A 30 -3.58 -27.38 0.21
N THR A 31 -2.79 -27.01 1.23
CA THR A 31 -3.30 -26.34 2.43
C THR A 31 -3.83 -24.94 2.12
N LEU A 32 -3.26 -24.27 1.13
CA LEU A 32 -3.71 -22.95 0.70
C LEU A 32 -5.09 -23.03 0.03
N ASP A 33 -5.32 -24.02 -0.83
CA ASP A 33 -6.61 -24.20 -1.50
C ASP A 33 -7.71 -24.59 -0.50
N GLU A 34 -7.41 -25.45 0.48
CA GLU A 34 -8.31 -25.75 1.59
C GLU A 34 -8.65 -24.49 2.40
N THR A 35 -7.66 -23.65 2.70
CA THR A 35 -7.85 -22.41 3.45
C THR A 35 -8.69 -21.40 2.65
N LEU A 36 -8.45 -21.28 1.35
CA LEU A 36 -9.23 -20.38 0.48
C LEU A 36 -10.67 -20.88 0.31
N ALA A 37 -10.91 -22.19 0.29
CA ALA A 37 -12.27 -22.74 0.23
C ALA A 37 -13.10 -22.41 1.49
N MET A 38 -12.45 -22.19 2.64
CA MET A 38 -13.12 -21.83 3.89
C MET A 38 -13.43 -20.32 4.02
N ILE A 39 -12.94 -19.48 3.11
CA ILE A 39 -13.01 -18.03 3.26
C ILE A 39 -13.62 -17.36 2.02
N GLU A 40 -14.49 -16.37 2.24
CA GLU A 40 -15.25 -15.68 1.17
C GLU A 40 -14.47 -14.54 0.50
N PHE A 41 -13.16 -14.43 0.74
CA PHE A 41 -12.32 -13.37 0.17
C PHE A 41 -11.48 -13.91 -0.98
N ALA A 42 -11.34 -13.11 -2.04
CA ALA A 42 -10.50 -13.48 -3.16
C ALA A 42 -9.02 -13.53 -2.75
N ARG A 43 -8.26 -14.42 -3.39
CA ARG A 43 -6.80 -14.49 -3.21
C ARG A 43 -6.15 -13.27 -3.87
N GLY A 44 -5.41 -12.49 -3.09
CA GLY A 44 -4.54 -11.43 -3.57
C GLY A 44 -3.13 -11.93 -3.89
N HIS A 45 -2.43 -11.18 -4.74
CA HIS A 45 -1.03 -11.45 -5.09
C HIS A 45 -0.10 -10.39 -4.50
N MET A 46 1.06 -10.82 -4.03
CA MET A 46 2.15 -9.97 -3.56
C MET A 46 3.13 -9.66 -4.71
N PRO A 47 3.78 -8.48 -4.74
CA PRO A 47 3.68 -7.38 -3.78
C PRO A 47 2.38 -6.56 -3.94
N VAL A 48 1.82 -6.08 -2.82
CA VAL A 48 0.59 -5.25 -2.80
C VAL A 48 0.86 -3.91 -2.10
N ARG A 49 0.17 -2.83 -2.51
CA ARG A 49 0.24 -1.55 -1.76
C ARG A 49 -0.80 -1.51 -0.65
N TYR A 50 -0.34 -1.25 0.56
CA TYR A 50 -1.20 -0.94 1.70
C TYR A 50 -0.88 0.47 2.18
N LEU A 51 -1.90 1.34 2.13
CA LEU A 51 -1.77 2.78 2.46
C LEU A 51 -0.66 3.50 1.67
N GLY A 52 -0.33 3.03 0.47
CA GLY A 52 0.73 3.61 -0.38
C GLY A 52 2.11 2.96 -0.21
N ILE A 53 2.29 2.10 0.80
CA ILE A 53 3.53 1.37 1.06
C ILE A 53 3.43 -0.04 0.45
N PRO A 54 4.42 -0.49 -0.33
CA PRO A 54 4.48 -1.85 -0.85
C PRO A 54 4.74 -2.84 0.30
N LEU A 55 3.75 -3.68 0.55
CA LEU A 55 3.89 -4.90 1.33
C LEU A 55 4.35 -6.02 0.41
N ALA A 56 5.40 -6.71 0.81
CA ALA A 56 5.94 -7.85 0.08
C ALA A 56 6.36 -8.95 1.05
N ALA A 57 6.17 -10.20 0.61
CA ALA A 57 6.64 -11.38 1.34
C ALA A 57 8.16 -11.59 1.20
N GLN A 58 8.80 -10.86 0.29
CA GLN A 58 10.23 -10.93 -0.01
C GLN A 58 10.82 -9.53 -0.08
N ARG A 59 12.16 -9.44 -0.05
CA ARG A 59 12.87 -8.16 -0.20
C ARG A 59 12.50 -7.53 -1.55
N LEU A 60 11.98 -6.31 -1.49
CA LEU A 60 11.62 -5.53 -2.67
C LEU A 60 12.87 -5.16 -3.47
N SER A 61 12.74 -5.23 -4.79
CA SER A 61 13.73 -4.77 -5.75
C SER A 61 13.70 -3.24 -5.87
N VAL A 62 14.75 -2.64 -6.42
CA VAL A 62 14.79 -1.18 -6.69
C VAL A 62 13.64 -0.75 -7.62
N THR A 63 13.26 -1.61 -8.57
CA THR A 63 12.16 -1.36 -9.51
C THR A 63 10.79 -1.32 -8.84
N ASP A 64 10.60 -2.01 -7.73
CA ASP A 64 9.33 -1.96 -6.99
C ASP A 64 9.08 -0.58 -6.35
N TYR A 65 10.16 0.18 -6.10
CA TYR A 65 10.10 1.55 -5.59
C TYR A 65 9.95 2.61 -6.68
N SER A 66 9.99 2.26 -7.98
CA SER A 66 9.84 3.25 -9.06
C SER A 66 8.60 4.15 -8.90
N PRO A 67 7.42 3.65 -8.50
CA PRO A 67 6.26 4.50 -8.36
C PRO A 67 6.36 5.50 -7.19
N LEU A 68 7.17 5.19 -6.16
CA LEU A 68 7.50 6.16 -5.12
C LEU A 68 8.34 7.30 -5.71
N VAL A 69 9.38 6.96 -6.48
CA VAL A 69 10.23 7.95 -7.16
C VAL A 69 9.39 8.83 -8.08
N ASP A 70 8.49 8.24 -8.85
CA ASP A 70 7.58 8.97 -9.75
C ASP A 70 6.66 9.92 -8.98
N GLN A 71 6.18 9.54 -7.79
CA GLN A 71 5.38 10.41 -6.94
C GLN A 71 6.18 11.60 -6.44
N ILE A 72 7.43 11.39 -5.99
CA ILE A 72 8.34 12.46 -5.53
C ILE A 72 8.61 13.43 -6.68
N VAL A 73 8.99 12.89 -7.84
CA VAL A 73 9.28 13.69 -9.05
C VAL A 73 8.02 14.43 -9.51
N GLY A 74 6.86 13.79 -9.47
CA GLY A 74 5.57 14.39 -9.78
C GLY A 74 5.24 15.56 -8.84
N CYS A 75 5.47 15.39 -7.53
CA CYS A 75 5.34 16.46 -6.55
C CYS A 75 6.28 17.62 -6.89
N ILE A 76 7.57 17.39 -7.13
CA ILE A 76 8.51 18.48 -7.44
C ILE A 76 8.16 19.18 -8.76
N ARG A 77 7.79 18.43 -9.80
CA ARG A 77 7.44 18.96 -11.14
C ARG A 77 6.25 19.92 -11.10
N LYS A 78 5.21 19.61 -10.33
CA LYS A 78 4.02 20.48 -10.18
C LYS A 78 4.38 21.89 -9.70
N TRP A 79 5.49 22.05 -8.97
CA TRP A 79 5.87 23.32 -8.34
C TRP A 79 6.94 24.06 -9.13
N ARG A 80 7.63 23.39 -10.06
CA ARG A 80 8.50 24.03 -11.04
C ARG A 80 7.75 25.03 -11.92
N ALA A 81 6.44 24.85 -12.11
CA ALA A 81 5.58 25.78 -12.84
C ALA A 81 5.28 27.08 -12.05
N LYS A 82 5.64 27.17 -10.77
CA LYS A 82 5.51 28.40 -9.96
C LYS A 82 6.81 29.19 -10.04
N SER A 83 6.73 30.53 -10.10
CA SER A 83 7.90 31.42 -10.11
C SER A 83 8.58 31.47 -8.72
N LEU A 84 9.25 30.38 -8.34
CA LEU A 84 9.99 30.27 -7.08
C LEU A 84 11.44 30.74 -7.26
N SER A 85 11.96 31.43 -6.25
CA SER A 85 13.39 31.73 -6.13
C SER A 85 14.21 30.44 -6.01
N PHE A 86 15.53 30.53 -6.21
CA PHE A 86 16.41 29.38 -6.01
C PHE A 86 16.28 28.79 -4.59
N ALA A 87 16.33 29.65 -3.57
CA ALA A 87 16.17 29.25 -2.17
C ALA A 87 14.80 28.57 -1.93
N GLY A 88 13.73 29.09 -2.52
CA GLY A 88 12.40 28.49 -2.42
C GLY A 88 12.32 27.09 -3.04
N ARG A 89 13.01 26.86 -4.17
CA ARG A 89 13.08 25.51 -4.79
C ARG A 89 13.90 24.53 -3.95
N LEU A 90 14.99 25.00 -3.33
CA LEU A 90 15.83 24.19 -2.45
C LEU A 90 15.04 23.73 -1.21
N GLU A 91 14.39 24.67 -0.53
CA GLU A 91 13.60 24.38 0.67
C GLU A 91 12.41 23.46 0.36
N LEU A 92 11.77 23.66 -0.79
CA LEU A 92 10.68 22.77 -1.23
C LEU A 92 11.17 21.35 -1.47
N THR A 93 12.32 21.19 -2.16
CA THR A 93 12.89 19.86 -2.40
C THR A 93 13.22 19.18 -1.08
N ARG A 94 13.82 19.92 -0.13
CA ARG A 94 14.10 19.44 1.22
C ARG A 94 12.84 18.98 1.94
N SER A 95 11.81 19.81 1.97
CA SER A 95 10.53 19.51 2.63
C SER A 95 9.85 18.26 2.05
N VAL A 96 9.85 18.11 0.71
CA VAL A 96 9.27 16.93 0.06
C VAL A 96 10.03 15.65 0.41
N ILE A 97 11.37 15.68 0.35
CA ILE A 97 12.20 14.51 0.70
C ILE A 97 11.99 14.14 2.17
N GLN A 98 12.05 15.11 3.08
CA GLN A 98 11.86 14.88 4.51
C GLN A 98 10.47 14.30 4.81
N GLY A 99 9.42 14.82 4.17
CA GLY A 99 8.07 14.28 4.33
C GLY A 99 7.92 12.84 3.84
N VAL A 100 8.64 12.48 2.78
CA VAL A 100 8.67 11.10 2.26
C VAL A 100 9.46 10.20 3.21
N GLU A 101 10.63 10.63 3.66
CA GLU A 101 11.42 9.88 4.66
C GLU A 101 10.60 9.61 5.91
N CYS A 102 9.93 10.63 6.49
CA CYS A 102 9.08 10.46 7.67
C CYS A 102 7.85 9.54 7.47
N PHE A 103 7.41 9.32 6.24
CA PHE A 103 6.28 8.44 5.96
C PHE A 103 6.71 6.99 5.71
N TRP A 104 7.92 6.78 5.18
CA TRP A 104 8.44 5.46 4.78
C TRP A 104 9.41 4.84 5.77
N LEU A 105 10.05 5.63 6.64
CA LEU A 105 10.95 5.21 7.72
C LEU A 105 10.24 5.27 9.07
#